data_AF-A0A942DHE8-F1
#
_entry.id   AF-A0A942DHE8-F1
#
_cell.length_a   1.000
_cell.length_b   1.000
_cell.length_c   1.000
_cell.angle_alpha   90.00
_cell.angle_beta   90.00
_cell.angle_gamma   90.00
#
_symmetry.space_group_name_H-M   'P 1'
#
loop_
_entity.id
_entity.type
_entity.pdbx_description
1 polymer ?
#
loop_
_entity_poly.entity_id
_entity_poly.type
_entity_poly.pdbx_seq_one_letter_code
_entity_poly.pdbx_strand_id
1 'polypeptide(L)'
;MRKTSVFKLALLVLLSLPAISEDAHAEGFPGKGDEDAWSDALPYYNRGNRYLQKEQYQQALEDFKVAVGKYTFDPDFYTNLGVAYRKVGDYTNAEDAYKKSIQLNDKDWMPWNDLANVYLKQDKLKETVATFQRALKCNPPAKDKAAIQQDILDINKILRMQAPPKVANTPAAAPGSANSAGTGAAKKVSAKPQAQPISTAKPADKKELKGSGWDYVYDGKN
;
A
#
# COMPACT_ATOMS: atom_id res chain seq x y z
N MET A 1 71.46 39.61 47.07
CA MET A 1 71.86 38.56 46.11
C MET A 1 70.61 37.96 45.48
N ARG A 2 70.65 37.75 44.15
CA ARG A 2 69.54 37.31 43.29
C ARG A 2 69.05 35.90 43.60
N LYS A 3 67.78 35.64 43.24
CA LYS A 3 67.21 34.50 42.46
C LYS A 3 65.87 34.10 43.09
N THR A 4 64.77 33.77 42.42
CA THR A 4 64.29 33.73 41.02
C THR A 4 62.80 33.38 41.17
N SER A 5 61.95 33.99 40.36
CA SER A 5 60.50 33.73 40.31
C SER A 5 60.21 32.28 39.89
N VAL A 6 59.22 31.63 40.51
CA VAL A 6 58.59 30.42 39.93
C VAL A 6 57.09 30.66 39.88
N PHE A 7 56.63 31.01 38.68
CA PHE A 7 55.25 31.00 38.24
C PHE A 7 54.65 29.61 38.49
N LYS A 8 53.64 29.51 39.36
CA LYS A 8 52.74 28.34 39.35
C LYS A 8 51.66 28.60 38.30
N LEU A 9 51.91 28.08 37.11
CA LEU A 9 50.94 27.97 36.02
C LEU A 9 49.79 27.08 36.51
N ALA A 10 48.62 27.66 36.75
CA ALA A 10 47.40 26.89 36.97
C ALA A 10 46.99 26.29 35.62
N LEU A 11 47.33 25.01 35.41
CA LEU A 11 46.90 24.23 34.26
C LEU A 11 45.39 23.96 34.41
N LEU A 12 44.58 24.76 33.71
CA LEU A 12 43.15 24.54 33.55
C LEU A 12 42.97 23.29 32.67
N VAL A 13 42.82 22.13 33.29
CA VAL A 13 42.43 20.90 32.58
C VAL A 13 40.96 21.06 32.22
N LEU A 14 40.69 21.64 31.05
CA LEU A 14 39.41 21.50 30.37
C LEU A 14 39.24 20.01 30.05
N LEU A 15 38.60 19.28 30.96
CA LEU A 15 38.02 17.98 30.66
C LEU A 15 37.02 18.22 29.54
N SER A 16 37.47 18.02 28.30
CA SER A 16 36.63 17.81 27.13
C SER A 16 35.81 16.57 27.42
N LEU A 17 34.66 16.74 28.08
CA LEU A 17 33.62 15.74 28.08
C LEU A 17 33.36 15.42 26.60
N PRO A 18 33.43 14.14 26.18
CA PRO A 18 32.92 13.80 24.86
C PRO A 18 31.48 14.31 24.82
N ALA A 19 31.16 15.10 23.80
CA ALA A 19 29.78 15.43 23.49
C ALA A 19 29.03 14.11 23.51
N ILE A 20 28.04 13.99 24.40
CA ILE A 20 27.08 12.89 24.38
C ILE A 20 26.43 13.02 22.99
N SER A 21 26.88 12.20 22.04
CA SER A 21 26.25 12.11 20.75
C SER A 21 24.84 11.60 21.01
N GLU A 22 23.84 12.43 20.72
CA GLU A 22 22.46 11.99 20.57
C GLU A 22 22.46 10.73 19.70
N ASP A 23 21.99 9.66 20.34
CA ASP A 23 21.33 8.52 19.73
C ASP A 23 22.16 7.66 18.78
N ALA A 24 22.97 6.79 19.39
CA ALA A 24 23.19 5.47 18.81
C ALA A 24 21.86 4.69 18.86
N HIS A 25 20.92 5.01 17.97
CA HIS A 25 19.68 4.26 17.81
C HIS A 25 20.01 2.78 17.62
N ALA A 26 19.27 1.89 18.29
CA ALA A 26 19.37 0.47 18.07
C ALA A 26 19.26 0.15 16.57
N GLU A 27 20.11 -0.77 16.08
CA GLU A 27 20.06 -1.24 14.70
C GLU A 27 18.63 -1.69 14.35
N GLY A 28 17.97 -0.96 13.44
CA GLY A 28 16.61 -1.26 12.98
C GLY A 28 15.50 -0.35 13.50
N PHE A 29 15.77 0.59 14.42
CA PHE A 29 14.75 1.55 14.85
C PHE A 29 14.32 2.46 13.67
N PRO A 30 13.01 2.63 13.39
CA PRO A 30 12.55 3.34 12.19
C PRO A 30 12.66 4.88 12.29
N GLY A 31 13.26 5.41 13.35
CA GLY A 31 13.65 6.83 13.46
C GLY A 31 12.52 7.79 13.87
N LYS A 32 11.38 7.30 14.36
CA LYS A 32 10.25 8.14 14.82
C LYS A 32 9.51 7.53 16.01
N GLY A 33 9.38 8.27 17.11
CA GLY A 33 8.64 7.82 18.28
C GLY A 33 9.56 7.41 19.40
N ASP A 34 9.04 6.63 20.35
CA ASP A 34 9.79 6.16 21.51
C ASP A 34 10.49 4.83 21.19
N GLU A 35 11.82 4.81 21.31
CA GLU A 35 12.67 3.64 21.04
C GLU A 35 12.37 2.49 22.02
N ASP A 36 12.09 2.80 23.29
CA ASP A 36 11.72 1.80 24.28
C ASP A 36 10.39 1.15 23.91
N ALA A 37 9.42 1.94 23.44
CA ALA A 37 8.13 1.43 22.98
C ALA A 37 8.25 0.54 21.73
N TRP A 38 9.17 0.87 20.81
CA TRP A 38 9.49 0.03 19.65
C TRP A 38 10.14 -1.29 20.09
N SER A 39 11.14 -1.21 20.96
CA SER A 39 11.82 -2.38 21.54
C SER A 39 10.83 -3.32 22.24
N ASP A 40 9.89 -2.75 23.00
CA ASP A 40 8.79 -3.45 23.66
C ASP A 40 7.83 -4.17 22.70
N ALA A 41 7.67 -3.63 21.48
CA ALA A 41 6.79 -4.18 20.46
C ALA A 41 7.43 -5.34 19.68
N LEU A 42 8.76 -5.34 19.53
CA LEU A 42 9.50 -6.32 18.72
C LEU A 42 9.26 -7.80 19.11
N PRO A 43 9.19 -8.20 20.39
CA PRO A 43 8.92 -9.60 20.74
C PRO A 43 7.60 -10.11 20.18
N TYR A 44 6.56 -9.28 20.18
CA TYR A 44 5.25 -9.61 19.62
C TYR A 44 5.32 -9.67 18.10
N TYR A 45 5.90 -8.67 17.45
CA TYR A 45 6.09 -8.68 16.00
C TYR A 45 6.86 -9.93 15.52
N ASN A 46 7.98 -10.24 16.17
CA ASN A 46 8.82 -11.39 15.83
C ASN A 46 8.11 -12.73 16.07
N ARG A 47 7.29 -12.84 17.12
CA ARG A 47 6.49 -14.03 17.38
C ARG A 47 5.33 -14.14 16.37
N GLY A 48 4.69 -13.03 16.02
CA GLY A 48 3.69 -12.95 14.96
C GLY A 48 4.23 -13.41 13.61
N ASN A 49 5.45 -13.01 13.24
CA ASN A 49 6.12 -13.50 12.03
C ASN A 49 6.34 -15.01 12.06
N ARG A 50 6.76 -15.57 13.20
CA ARG A 50 6.88 -17.03 13.37
C ARG A 50 5.53 -17.74 13.26
N TYR A 51 4.45 -17.12 13.75
CA TYR A 51 3.10 -17.64 13.56
C TYR A 51 2.66 -17.61 12.09
N LEU A 52 2.95 -16.53 11.34
CA LEU A 52 2.69 -16.47 9.90
C LEU A 52 3.42 -17.58 9.14
N GLN A 53 4.69 -17.85 9.44
CA GLN A 53 5.48 -18.92 8.81
C GLN A 53 4.88 -20.31 9.05
N LYS A 54 4.19 -20.50 10.17
CA LYS A 54 3.50 -21.75 10.53
C LYS A 54 2.03 -21.77 10.08
N GLU A 55 1.61 -20.77 9.31
CA GLU A 55 0.22 -20.56 8.88
C GLU A 55 -0.77 -20.43 10.05
N GLN A 56 -0.28 -20.05 11.23
CA GLN A 56 -1.07 -19.82 12.45
C GLN A 56 -1.60 -18.38 12.46
N TYR A 57 -2.49 -18.07 11.51
CA TYR A 57 -2.87 -16.71 11.16
C TYR A 57 -3.59 -15.95 12.28
N GLN A 58 -4.44 -16.63 13.06
CA GLN A 58 -5.13 -16.01 14.20
C GLN A 58 -4.13 -15.59 15.30
N GLN A 59 -3.18 -16.44 15.65
CA GLN A 59 -2.15 -16.08 16.64
C GLN A 59 -1.23 -14.98 16.12
N ALA A 60 -0.88 -15.01 14.83
CA ALA A 60 -0.12 -13.92 14.22
C ALA A 60 -0.86 -12.58 14.32
N LEU A 61 -2.16 -12.59 14.02
CA LEU A 61 -3.01 -11.40 14.10
C LEU A 61 -3.06 -10.80 15.50
N GLU A 62 -3.20 -11.63 16.54
CA GLU A 62 -3.17 -11.19 17.93
C GLU A 62 -1.84 -10.51 18.29
N ASP A 63 -0.72 -11.13 17.92
CA ASP A 63 0.61 -10.59 18.18
C ASP A 63 0.87 -9.27 17.45
N PHE A 64 0.52 -9.18 16.17
CA PHE A 64 0.69 -7.93 15.42
C PHE A 64 -0.18 -6.81 15.96
N LYS A 65 -1.40 -7.09 16.44
CA LYS A 65 -2.25 -6.10 17.13
C LYS A 65 -1.58 -5.55 18.38
N VAL A 66 -0.91 -6.40 19.16
CA VAL A 66 -0.14 -5.94 20.32
C VAL A 66 1.07 -5.10 19.89
N ALA A 67 1.80 -5.52 18.86
CA ALA A 67 2.94 -4.76 18.34
C ALA A 67 2.55 -3.34 17.89
N VAL A 68 1.50 -3.19 17.06
CA VAL A 68 1.02 -1.87 16.63
C VAL A 68 0.38 -1.06 17.77
N GLY A 69 -0.14 -1.73 18.80
CA GLY A 69 -0.67 -1.06 19.99
C GLY A 69 0.43 -0.50 20.89
N LYS A 70 1.61 -1.11 20.87
CA LYS A 70 2.81 -0.63 21.58
C LYS A 70 3.54 0.45 20.79
N TYR A 71 3.66 0.29 19.48
CA TYR A 71 4.39 1.23 18.64
C TYR A 71 3.74 1.42 17.26
N THR A 72 3.44 2.67 16.92
CA THR A 72 2.59 3.02 15.77
C THR A 72 3.35 3.61 14.58
N PHE A 73 4.67 3.66 14.62
CA PHE A 73 5.49 4.34 13.61
C PHE A 73 6.33 3.39 12.75
N ASP A 74 6.22 2.08 12.97
CA ASP A 74 6.90 1.07 12.16
C ASP A 74 5.98 0.60 11.01
N PRO A 75 6.31 0.90 9.74
CA PRO A 75 5.51 0.45 8.60
C PRO A 75 5.40 -1.08 8.50
N ASP A 76 6.44 -1.83 8.91
CA ASP A 76 6.49 -3.29 8.74
C ASP A 76 5.47 -3.98 9.66
N PHE A 77 5.24 -3.41 10.85
CA PHE A 77 4.22 -3.92 11.77
C PHE A 77 2.82 -3.86 11.12
N TYR A 78 2.52 -2.77 10.42
CA TYR A 78 1.25 -2.61 9.72
C TYR A 78 1.18 -3.45 8.43
N THR A 79 2.29 -3.62 7.70
CA THR A 79 2.36 -4.53 6.55
C THR A 79 2.00 -5.95 6.98
N ASN A 80 2.64 -6.48 8.03
CA ASN A 80 2.40 -7.85 8.47
C ASN A 80 1.06 -8.04 9.20
N LEU A 81 0.56 -7.00 9.88
CA LEU A 81 -0.82 -6.97 10.36
C LEU A 81 -1.81 -7.10 9.20
N GLY A 82 -1.58 -6.37 8.10
CA GLY A 82 -2.38 -6.47 6.88
C GLY A 82 -2.34 -7.87 6.27
N VAL A 83 -1.16 -8.50 6.23
CA VAL A 83 -1.00 -9.89 5.77
C VAL A 83 -1.81 -10.85 6.64
N ALA A 84 -1.74 -10.72 7.97
CA ALA A 84 -2.50 -11.57 8.88
C ALA A 84 -4.01 -11.41 8.69
N TYR A 85 -4.51 -10.17 8.62
CA TYR A 85 -5.93 -9.89 8.32
C TYR A 85 -6.38 -10.51 6.99
N ARG A 86 -5.59 -10.33 5.93
CA ARG A 86 -5.87 -10.90 4.60
C ARG A 86 -5.93 -12.42 4.65
N LYS A 87 -5.03 -13.06 5.39
CA LYS A 87 -4.97 -14.53 5.54
C LYS A 87 -6.14 -15.10 6.34
N VAL A 88 -6.70 -14.36 7.30
CA VAL A 88 -7.95 -14.75 7.98
C VAL A 88 -9.22 -14.33 7.22
N GLY A 89 -9.08 -13.70 6.05
CA GLY A 89 -10.20 -13.30 5.19
C GLY A 89 -10.82 -11.94 5.53
N ASP A 90 -10.25 -11.20 6.48
CA ASP A 90 -10.71 -9.87 6.86
C ASP A 90 -10.08 -8.80 5.95
N TYR A 91 -10.62 -8.69 4.75
CA TYR A 91 -10.10 -7.78 3.72
C TYR A 91 -10.28 -6.30 4.07
N THR A 92 -11.26 -5.95 4.90
CA THR A 92 -11.49 -4.56 5.32
C THR A 92 -10.39 -4.09 6.25
N ASN A 93 -10.09 -4.84 7.31
CA ASN A 93 -9.01 -4.46 8.22
C ASN A 93 -7.63 -4.63 7.57
N ALA A 94 -7.48 -5.55 6.61
CA ALA A 94 -6.26 -5.62 5.80
C ALA A 94 -6.02 -4.35 4.99
N GLU A 95 -7.06 -3.83 4.31
CA GLU A 95 -7.01 -2.57 3.56
C GLU A 95 -6.51 -1.41 4.43
N ASP A 96 -7.06 -1.27 5.63
CA ASP A 96 -6.69 -0.19 6.56
C ASP A 96 -5.25 -0.32 7.07
N ALA A 97 -4.82 -1.54 7.41
CA ALA A 97 -3.44 -1.81 7.84
C ALA A 97 -2.43 -1.49 6.72
N TYR A 98 -2.67 -1.93 5.49
CA TYR A 98 -1.77 -1.63 4.37
C TYR A 98 -1.74 -0.12 4.05
N LYS A 99 -2.89 0.57 4.09
CA LYS A 99 -2.91 2.03 3.93
C LYS A 99 -2.11 2.74 5.02
N LYS A 100 -2.15 2.23 6.25
CA LYS A 100 -1.35 2.78 7.35
C LYS A 100 0.15 2.58 7.13
N SER A 101 0.56 1.39 6.68
CA SER A 101 1.95 1.11 6.28
C SER A 101 2.42 2.09 5.18
N ILE A 102 1.63 2.24 4.11
CA ILE A 102 1.90 3.18 3.01
C ILE A 102 2.01 4.63 3.50
N GLN A 103 1.18 5.04 4.47
CA GLN A 103 1.26 6.38 5.04
C GLN A 103 2.60 6.63 5.77
N LEU A 104 3.15 5.59 6.42
CA LEU A 104 4.40 5.66 7.15
C LEU A 104 5.61 5.57 6.20
N ASN A 105 5.52 4.72 5.18
CA ASN A 105 6.53 4.57 4.14
C ASN A 105 5.85 4.29 2.78
N ASP A 106 5.77 5.31 1.93
CA ASP A 106 5.14 5.20 0.61
C ASP A 106 6.08 4.64 -0.48
N LYS A 107 7.36 4.45 -0.15
CA LYS A 107 8.40 3.99 -1.07
C LYS A 107 8.59 2.47 -1.08
N ASP A 108 8.02 1.76 -0.10
CA ASP A 108 8.01 0.30 -0.13
C ASP A 108 6.93 -0.19 -1.11
N TRP A 109 7.31 -1.05 -2.05
CA TRP A 109 6.43 -1.59 -3.07
C TRP A 109 5.48 -2.66 -2.52
N MET A 110 5.85 -3.37 -1.46
CA MET A 110 5.10 -4.52 -0.93
C MET A 110 3.69 -4.16 -0.45
N PRO A 111 3.49 -3.16 0.44
CA PRO A 111 2.16 -2.84 0.92
C PRO A 111 1.25 -2.29 -0.20
N TRP A 112 1.80 -1.67 -1.26
CA TRP A 112 1.03 -1.33 -2.45
C TRP A 112 0.58 -2.58 -3.23
N ASN A 113 1.46 -3.56 -3.43
CA ASN A 113 1.12 -4.82 -4.09
C ASN A 113 0.04 -5.58 -3.32
N ASP A 114 0.19 -5.68 -2.00
CA ASP A 114 -0.74 -6.38 -1.14
C ASP A 114 -2.11 -5.68 -1.04
N LEU A 115 -2.12 -4.35 -0.98
CA LEU A 115 -3.37 -3.58 -1.07
C LEU A 115 -4.09 -3.80 -2.41
N ALA A 116 -3.35 -3.88 -3.51
CA ALA A 116 -3.94 -4.17 -4.82
C ALA A 116 -4.56 -5.58 -4.86
N ASN A 117 -3.93 -6.57 -4.22
CA ASN A 117 -4.46 -7.91 -4.03
C ASN A 117 -5.74 -7.92 -3.17
N VAL A 118 -5.81 -7.09 -2.13
CA VAL A 118 -7.05 -6.88 -1.35
C VAL A 118 -8.17 -6.32 -2.23
N TYR A 119 -7.88 -5.29 -3.03
CA TYR A 119 -8.85 -4.72 -3.97
C TYR A 119 -9.31 -5.74 -5.03
N LEU A 120 -8.41 -6.63 -5.48
CA LEU A 120 -8.76 -7.69 -6.42
C LEU A 120 -9.77 -8.66 -5.81
N LYS A 121 -9.59 -9.04 -4.55
CA LYS A 121 -10.54 -9.89 -3.80
C LYS A 121 -11.89 -9.22 -3.57
N GLN A 122 -11.92 -7.89 -3.54
CA GLN A 122 -13.14 -7.08 -3.44
C GLN A 122 -13.76 -6.72 -4.81
N ASP A 123 -13.25 -7.26 -5.93
CA ASP A 123 -13.68 -6.95 -7.32
C ASP A 123 -13.54 -5.47 -7.72
N LYS A 124 -12.70 -4.70 -7.00
CA LYS A 124 -12.39 -3.28 -7.26
C LYS A 124 -11.30 -3.15 -8.33
N LEU A 125 -11.59 -3.62 -9.54
CA LEU A 125 -10.60 -3.83 -10.60
C LEU A 125 -9.83 -2.56 -11.03
N LYS A 126 -10.49 -1.39 -11.05
CA LYS A 126 -9.84 -0.13 -11.44
C LYS A 126 -8.84 0.33 -10.38
N GLU A 127 -9.23 0.21 -9.12
CA GLU A 127 -8.42 0.49 -7.95
C GLU A 127 -7.24 -0.47 -7.87
N THR A 128 -7.44 -1.76 -8.16
CA THR A 128 -6.34 -2.74 -8.27
C THR A 128 -5.29 -2.29 -9.28
N VAL A 129 -5.68 -1.93 -10.50
CA VAL A 129 -4.72 -1.48 -11.53
C VAL A 129 -3.97 -0.23 -11.09
N ALA A 130 -4.66 0.77 -10.55
CA ALA A 130 -4.02 2.00 -10.08
C ALA A 130 -3.02 1.74 -8.93
N THR A 131 -3.35 0.81 -8.03
CA THR A 131 -2.53 0.46 -6.87
C THR A 131 -1.30 -0.36 -7.28
N PHE A 132 -1.45 -1.33 -8.18
CA PHE A 132 -0.32 -2.04 -8.78
C PHE A 132 0.62 -1.11 -9.56
N GLN A 133 0.08 -0.11 -10.27
CA GLN A 133 0.91 0.91 -10.92
C GLN A 133 1.70 1.75 -9.91
N ARG A 134 1.22 1.91 -8.66
CA ARG A 134 2.03 2.51 -7.59
C ARG A 134 3.11 1.55 -7.10
N ALA A 135 2.80 0.28 -6.87
CA ALA A 135 3.80 -0.72 -6.53
C ALA A 135 4.96 -0.74 -7.54
N LEU A 136 4.67 -0.73 -8.85
CA LEU A 136 5.69 -0.68 -9.91
C LEU A 136 6.60 0.56 -9.88
N LYS A 137 6.12 1.70 -9.36
CA LYS A 137 6.91 2.92 -9.23
C LYS A 137 7.85 2.89 -8.02
N CYS A 138 7.61 2.00 -7.07
CA CYS A 138 8.42 1.77 -5.89
C CYS A 138 9.59 0.78 -6.15
N ASN A 139 9.89 0.52 -7.43
CA ASN A 139 11.00 -0.33 -7.87
C ASN A 139 11.02 -1.74 -7.26
N PRO A 140 9.96 -2.56 -7.47
CA PRO A 140 9.90 -3.92 -6.98
C PRO A 140 10.96 -4.80 -7.67
N PRO A 141 11.35 -5.94 -7.06
CA PRO A 141 12.23 -6.91 -7.69
C PRO A 141 11.71 -7.37 -9.06
N ALA A 142 12.61 -7.79 -9.95
CA ALA A 142 12.26 -8.08 -11.34
C ALA A 142 11.15 -9.14 -11.50
N LYS A 143 11.15 -10.16 -10.62
CA LYS A 143 10.11 -11.19 -10.59
C LYS A 143 8.73 -10.60 -10.27
N ASP A 144 8.65 -9.82 -9.20
CA ASP A 144 7.40 -9.20 -8.73
C ASP A 144 6.91 -8.14 -9.72
N LYS A 145 7.83 -7.37 -10.30
CA LYS A 145 7.55 -6.44 -11.40
C LYS A 145 6.84 -7.14 -12.57
N ALA A 146 7.37 -8.28 -13.02
CA ALA A 146 6.79 -9.04 -14.13
C ALA A 146 5.40 -9.60 -13.77
N ALA A 147 5.24 -10.12 -12.55
CA ALA A 147 3.97 -10.64 -12.06
C ALA A 147 2.90 -9.52 -11.98
N ILE A 148 3.24 -8.38 -11.39
CA ILE A 148 2.35 -7.22 -11.30
C ILE A 148 1.96 -6.71 -12.70
N GLN A 149 2.90 -6.66 -13.64
CA GLN A 149 2.60 -6.26 -15.02
C GLN A 149 1.63 -7.22 -15.69
N GLN A 150 1.80 -8.53 -15.48
CA GLN A 150 0.89 -9.54 -16.02
C GLN A 150 -0.51 -9.39 -15.42
N ASP A 151 -0.64 -9.21 -14.10
CA ASP A 151 -1.92 -8.99 -13.43
C ASP A 151 -2.64 -7.75 -13.97
N ILE A 152 -1.91 -6.64 -14.19
CA ILE A 152 -2.47 -5.44 -14.82
C ILE A 152 -3.00 -5.75 -16.24
N LEU A 153 -2.29 -6.53 -17.05
CA LEU A 153 -2.72 -6.87 -18.40
C LEU A 153 -4.02 -7.69 -18.38
N ASP A 154 -4.08 -8.69 -17.52
CA ASP A 154 -5.23 -9.59 -17.39
C ASP A 154 -6.47 -8.83 -16.87
N ILE A 155 -6.31 -7.97 -15.88
CA ILE A 155 -7.40 -7.13 -15.37
C ILE A 155 -7.87 -6.15 -16.44
N ASN A 156 -6.97 -5.53 -17.19
CA ASN A 156 -7.35 -4.63 -18.29
C ASN A 156 -8.11 -5.36 -19.41
N LYS A 157 -7.81 -6.63 -19.67
CA LYS A 157 -8.58 -7.47 -20.59
C LYS A 157 -10.01 -7.65 -20.09
N ILE A 158 -10.19 -7.95 -18.80
CA ILE A 158 -11.52 -8.08 -18.17
C ILE A 158 -12.30 -6.76 -18.26
N LEU A 159 -11.67 -5.65 -17.88
CA LEU A 159 -12.30 -4.33 -17.93
C LEU A 159 -12.77 -3.95 -19.35
N ARG A 160 -12.02 -4.34 -20.40
CA ARG A 160 -12.43 -4.13 -21.80
C ARG A 160 -13.63 -4.99 -22.19
N MET A 161 -13.72 -6.23 -21.69
CA MET A 161 -14.87 -7.11 -21.94
C MET A 161 -16.13 -6.62 -21.21
N GLN A 162 -15.98 -5.94 -20.07
CA GLN A 162 -17.08 -5.34 -19.32
C GLN A 162 -17.52 -3.98 -19.88
N ALA A 163 -16.69 -3.32 -20.69
CA ALA A 163 -17.08 -2.08 -21.33
C ALA A 163 -18.21 -2.36 -22.33
N PRO A 164 -19.30 -1.57 -22.33
CA PRO A 164 -20.30 -1.69 -23.37
C PRO A 164 -19.60 -1.53 -24.73
N PRO A 165 -20.02 -2.28 -25.76
CA PRO A 165 -19.44 -2.13 -27.09
C PRO A 165 -19.46 -0.64 -27.41
N LYS A 166 -18.30 -0.09 -27.80
CA LYS A 166 -18.25 1.26 -28.34
C LYS A 166 -19.28 1.28 -29.45
N VAL A 167 -20.43 1.91 -29.21
CA VAL A 167 -21.41 2.15 -30.26
C VAL A 167 -20.59 2.89 -31.29
N ALA A 168 -20.36 2.24 -32.43
CA ALA A 168 -19.63 2.87 -33.49
C ALA A 168 -20.50 4.05 -33.90
N ASN A 169 -20.19 5.23 -33.37
CA ASN A 169 -20.54 6.46 -34.04
C ASN A 169 -19.72 6.42 -35.32
N THR A 170 -20.25 5.72 -36.32
CA THR A 170 -19.98 6.06 -37.70
C THR A 170 -20.15 7.56 -37.78
N PRO A 171 -19.18 8.29 -38.36
CA PRO A 171 -19.40 9.69 -38.66
C PRO A 171 -20.70 9.74 -39.44
N ALA A 172 -21.73 10.39 -38.88
CA ALA A 172 -22.93 10.68 -39.64
C ALA A 172 -22.45 11.31 -40.95
N ALA A 173 -22.72 10.63 -42.06
CA ALA A 173 -22.46 11.17 -43.38
C ALA A 173 -23.00 12.61 -43.38
N ALA A 174 -22.14 13.57 -43.68
CA ALA A 174 -22.48 14.97 -43.68
C ALA A 174 -23.80 15.15 -44.47
N PRO A 175 -24.86 15.71 -43.89
CA PRO A 175 -25.99 16.11 -44.70
C PRO A 175 -25.53 17.28 -45.57
N GLY A 176 -25.57 17.04 -46.87
CA GLY A 176 -25.31 18.05 -47.88
C GLY A 176 -26.16 19.29 -47.65
N SER A 177 -25.55 20.42 -47.99
CA SER A 177 -26.17 21.73 -48.13
C SER A 177 -27.55 21.65 -48.81
N ALA A 178 -28.60 22.06 -48.08
CA ALA A 178 -29.80 22.66 -48.68
C ALA A 178 -30.55 23.54 -47.65
N ASN A 179 -30.72 24.80 -48.04
CA ASN A 179 -31.53 25.84 -47.39
C ASN A 179 -32.98 25.42 -47.13
N SER A 180 -33.57 25.90 -46.04
CA SER A 180 -34.62 26.95 -46.05
C SER A 180 -35.45 26.95 -44.75
N ALA A 181 -36.10 28.10 -44.53
CA ALA A 181 -36.70 28.59 -43.30
C ALA A 181 -37.93 27.81 -42.79
N GLY A 182 -38.22 27.93 -41.50
CA GLY A 182 -39.48 27.46 -40.92
C GLY A 182 -39.53 27.56 -39.40
N THR A 183 -40.11 28.65 -38.90
CA THR A 183 -40.51 28.91 -37.51
C THR A 183 -41.49 27.85 -36.98
N GLY A 184 -41.28 27.37 -35.74
CA GLY A 184 -42.26 26.52 -35.06
C GLY A 184 -41.83 26.08 -33.67
N ALA A 185 -42.33 26.76 -32.64
CA ALA A 185 -42.14 26.44 -31.23
C ALA A 185 -42.88 25.14 -30.84
N ALA A 186 -42.22 24.22 -30.14
CA ALA A 186 -42.89 23.16 -29.37
C ALA A 186 -42.04 22.60 -28.22
N LYS A 187 -42.52 22.88 -27.00
CA LYS A 187 -42.47 22.10 -25.74
C LYS A 187 -41.29 21.15 -25.46
N LYS A 188 -40.48 21.54 -24.47
CA LYS A 188 -39.69 20.64 -23.60
C LYS A 188 -40.61 19.68 -22.85
N VAL A 189 -40.45 18.38 -23.06
CA VAL A 189 -40.84 17.33 -22.11
C VAL A 189 -39.58 16.64 -21.64
N SER A 190 -39.25 16.85 -20.38
CA SER A 190 -38.14 16.25 -19.66
C SER A 190 -38.46 14.79 -19.33
N ALA A 191 -37.90 13.84 -20.10
CA ALA A 191 -37.87 12.43 -19.76
C ALA A 191 -36.50 12.10 -19.15
N LYS A 192 -36.50 11.75 -17.86
CA LYS A 192 -35.34 11.22 -17.12
C LYS A 192 -35.09 9.77 -17.59
N PRO A 193 -33.91 9.39 -18.09
CA PRO A 193 -33.66 7.99 -18.41
C PRO A 193 -33.59 7.17 -17.11
N GLN A 194 -34.60 6.32 -16.89
CA GLN A 194 -34.50 5.22 -15.94
C GLN A 194 -33.52 4.19 -16.51
N ALA A 195 -32.36 4.05 -15.87
CA ALA A 195 -31.45 2.94 -16.13
C ALA A 195 -32.12 1.65 -15.65
N GLN A 196 -32.37 0.73 -16.57
CA GLN A 196 -32.81 -0.63 -16.24
C GLN A 196 -31.66 -1.42 -15.59
N PRO A 197 -31.96 -2.35 -14.67
CA PRO A 197 -30.93 -3.13 -14.00
C PRO A 197 -30.25 -4.06 -15.01
N ILE A 198 -28.93 -3.94 -15.14
CA ILE A 198 -28.13 -4.81 -16.00
C ILE A 198 -28.07 -6.18 -15.34
N SER A 199 -28.67 -7.14 -16.03
CA SER A 199 -28.70 -8.58 -15.77
C SER A 199 -27.41 -9.14 -15.18
N THR A 200 -27.54 -9.83 -14.05
CA THR A 200 -26.48 -10.59 -13.37
C THR A 200 -25.96 -11.72 -14.26
N ALA A 201 -24.78 -11.55 -14.86
CA ALA A 201 -24.07 -12.63 -15.53
C ALA A 201 -23.33 -13.51 -14.48
N LYS A 202 -23.44 -14.83 -14.64
CA LYS A 202 -23.05 -15.89 -13.72
C LYS A 202 -21.51 -16.06 -13.61
N PRO A 203 -20.95 -16.57 -12.47
CA PRO A 203 -19.51 -16.49 -12.12
C PRO A 203 -18.52 -17.38 -12.91
N ALA A 204 -18.89 -17.98 -14.04
CA ALA A 204 -18.17 -19.13 -14.60
C ALA A 204 -16.89 -18.81 -15.41
N ASP A 205 -16.65 -17.56 -15.80
CA ASP A 205 -15.50 -17.19 -16.67
C ASP A 205 -14.30 -16.61 -15.90
N LYS A 206 -14.41 -16.44 -14.57
CA LYS A 206 -13.30 -16.03 -13.71
C LYS A 206 -12.43 -17.25 -13.42
N LYS A 207 -11.59 -17.69 -14.38
CA LYS A 207 -10.37 -18.45 -14.04
C LYS A 207 -9.71 -17.62 -12.93
N GLU A 208 -9.62 -18.18 -11.72
CA GLU A 208 -9.08 -17.48 -10.54
C GLU A 208 -7.80 -16.74 -10.96
N LEU A 209 -7.87 -15.41 -11.02
CA LEU A 209 -6.69 -14.59 -11.09
C LEU A 209 -5.98 -14.79 -9.76
N LYS A 210 -5.06 -15.76 -9.76
CA LYS A 210 -4.14 -16.00 -8.66
C LYS A 210 -3.14 -14.85 -8.71
N GLY A 211 -3.50 -13.72 -8.10
CA GLY A 211 -2.63 -12.53 -8.02
C GLY A 211 -1.20 -12.90 -7.64
N SER A 212 -0.26 -12.07 -8.07
CA SER A 212 1.19 -12.23 -7.94
C SER A 212 1.64 -12.78 -6.57
N GLY A 213 1.83 -14.10 -6.50
CA GLY A 213 2.69 -14.76 -5.51
C GLY A 213 2.18 -14.71 -4.06
N TRP A 214 1.43 -15.74 -3.67
CA TRP A 214 1.16 -16.01 -2.26
C TRP A 214 2.47 -16.42 -1.56
N ASP A 215 2.67 -15.89 -0.35
CA ASP A 215 3.61 -16.38 0.68
C ASP A 215 5.01 -15.76 0.75
N TYR A 216 5.11 -14.44 0.53
CA TYR A 216 6.19 -13.70 1.17
C TYR A 216 5.82 -13.44 2.64
N VAL A 217 6.33 -14.28 3.55
CA VAL A 217 6.47 -13.86 4.94
C VAL A 217 7.67 -12.93 4.99
N TYR A 218 7.42 -11.68 5.35
CA TYR A 218 8.48 -10.69 5.56
C TYR A 218 9.35 -11.14 6.75
N ASP A 219 10.50 -11.72 6.42
CA ASP A 219 11.66 -11.80 7.29
C ASP A 219 12.29 -10.40 7.27
N GLY A 220 12.14 -9.65 8.37
CA GLY A 220 12.67 -8.28 8.49
C GLY A 220 14.19 -8.19 8.54
N LYS A 221 14.88 -8.86 7.61
CA LYS A 221 16.32 -8.82 7.41
C LYS A 221 16.63 -8.82 5.92
N ASN A 222 16.95 -7.63 5.41
CA ASN A 222 18.01 -7.40 4.43
C ASN A 222 18.45 -5.94 4.47
#